data_AF-A0A927J882-F1
#
_entry.id   AF-A0A927J882-F1
#
_cell.length_a   1.000
_cell.length_b   1.000
_cell.length_c   1.000
_cell.angle_alpha   90.00
_cell.angle_beta   90.00
_cell.angle_gamma   90.00
#
_symmetry.space_group_name_H-M   'P 1'
#
loop_
_entity.id
_entity.type
_entity.pdbx_description
1 polymer ?
#
loop_
_entity_poly.entity_id
_entity_poly.type
_entity_poly.pdbx_seq_one_letter_code
_entity_poly.pdbx_strand_id
1 'polypeptide(L)'
;MNKYLLLSLCAFVSLFVGAKDDPKYLAGAVPEIEGKVVFFKTVPVDNIISDADLFKVVNKWADENYKSVEDLSSRVLLADIDSKNIACQGEMYLVFKKSMLVLDRAKMSYQLVLNIGGNKCDVTIRNIRYQYPDSKESLSAEEMIIDDIAINKKKNSLNKYYDKFRRQTIDSVQSVFESLDRYLNGTRSVATSGAVAAVTAQPQPAIQPTRPQPVEVAPIPAPVTEQATPSNIGVEVSTLSGYKQVSADKIPGNYIKLLNDWTLITSGTADQTNVMTASWGGIGMFWEKPVAFCFLNPTRYSVQTMDKGEYYTISFYTEAYKDAVKYCGSVSGRNTDKIKGSGLTPIKLPSGATAFSEAWMIFECKKMVGQQLSPEGVVAKPTSGDWTKNGYHKMYIGEIVNVWIK
;
A
#
# COMPACT_ATOMS: atom_id res chain seq x y z
N MET A 1 -10.80 -41.36 -65.06
CA MET A 1 -10.67 -42.24 -63.89
C MET A 1 -9.79 -41.51 -62.87
N ASN A 2 -10.34 -41.28 -61.67
CA ASN A 2 -9.73 -40.81 -60.41
C ASN A 2 -9.03 -39.44 -60.39
N LYS A 3 -9.55 -38.40 -59.71
CA LYS A 3 -9.65 -38.18 -58.24
C LYS A 3 -8.30 -38.34 -57.54
N TYR A 4 -7.99 -37.42 -56.62
CA TYR A 4 -6.80 -37.27 -55.75
C TYR A 4 -5.74 -36.28 -56.22
N LEU A 5 -5.95 -34.99 -55.90
CA LEU A 5 -4.92 -34.18 -55.22
C LEU A 5 -5.56 -32.92 -54.59
N LEU A 6 -6.30 -33.12 -53.50
CA LEU A 6 -6.72 -32.05 -52.58
C LEU A 6 -6.50 -32.54 -51.15
N LEU A 7 -6.06 -31.63 -50.29
CA LEU A 7 -5.75 -31.76 -48.85
C LEU A 7 -4.40 -32.39 -48.48
N SER A 8 -3.38 -31.54 -48.38
CA SER A 8 -2.41 -31.60 -47.28
C SER A 8 -2.56 -30.31 -46.45
N LEU A 9 -3.48 -30.34 -45.49
CA LEU A 9 -3.57 -29.37 -44.41
C LEU A 9 -3.86 -30.15 -43.11
N CYS A 10 -2.93 -31.02 -42.73
CA CYS A 10 -2.96 -31.67 -41.43
C CYS A 10 -2.32 -30.74 -40.38
N ALA A 11 -3.17 -29.92 -39.77
CA ALA A 11 -3.28 -29.78 -38.32
C ALA A 11 -1.98 -29.91 -37.50
N PHE A 12 -1.20 -28.82 -37.42
CA PHE A 12 -0.55 -28.49 -36.14
C PHE A 12 -1.63 -27.94 -35.20
N VAL A 13 -2.46 -28.83 -34.66
CA VAL A 13 -3.19 -28.52 -33.42
C VAL A 13 -2.16 -28.62 -32.32
N SER A 14 -1.49 -27.50 -32.05
CA SER A 14 -0.75 -27.31 -30.81
C SER A 14 -1.75 -27.47 -29.68
N LEU A 15 -1.75 -28.64 -29.05
CA LEU A 15 -2.33 -28.86 -27.73
C LEU A 15 -1.57 -27.96 -26.75
N PHE A 16 -1.98 -26.69 -26.66
CA PHE A 16 -1.70 -25.86 -25.49
C PHE A 16 -2.55 -26.40 -24.34
N VAL A 17 -2.10 -27.51 -23.75
CA VAL A 17 -2.45 -27.82 -22.37
C VAL A 17 -1.72 -26.79 -21.53
N GLY A 18 -2.39 -25.67 -21.23
CA GLY A 18 -1.86 -24.69 -20.28
C GLY A 18 -1.62 -25.42 -18.96
N ALA A 19 -0.36 -25.50 -18.53
CA ALA A 19 -0.01 -26.06 -17.24
C ALA A 19 -0.85 -25.34 -16.17
N LYS A 20 -1.69 -26.08 -15.44
CA LYS A 20 -2.46 -25.52 -14.34
C LYS A 20 -1.50 -25.12 -13.24
N ASP A 21 -1.74 -23.96 -12.63
CA ASP A 21 -0.95 -23.51 -11.50
C ASP A 21 -1.12 -24.46 -10.31
N ASP A 22 0.00 -24.74 -9.64
CA ASP A 22 0.02 -25.59 -8.45
C ASP A 22 -0.93 -25.01 -7.36
N PRO A 23 -1.90 -25.80 -6.87
CA PRO A 23 -2.85 -25.39 -5.84
C PRO A 23 -2.21 -24.74 -4.61
N LYS A 24 -0.96 -25.10 -4.25
CA LYS A 24 -0.27 -24.52 -3.08
C LYS A 24 -0.05 -23.01 -3.18
N TYR A 25 -0.17 -22.43 -4.36
CA TYR A 25 -0.03 -20.98 -4.57
C TYR A 25 -1.35 -20.26 -4.80
N LEU A 26 -2.47 -20.98 -4.91
CA LEU A 26 -3.77 -20.40 -5.22
C LEU A 26 -4.45 -19.87 -3.96
N ALA A 27 -5.78 -19.70 -4.00
CA ALA A 27 -6.52 -18.97 -2.98
C ALA A 27 -6.30 -19.55 -1.58
N GLY A 28 -6.13 -18.66 -0.59
CA GLY A 28 -5.85 -18.99 0.80
C GLY A 28 -4.37 -19.25 1.12
N ALA A 29 -3.49 -19.33 0.11
CA ALA A 29 -2.05 -19.52 0.35
C ALA A 29 -1.36 -18.27 0.92
N VAL A 30 -1.96 -17.09 0.78
CA VAL A 30 -1.48 -15.83 1.37
C VAL A 30 -2.56 -15.33 2.35
N PRO A 31 -2.44 -15.66 3.65
CA PRO A 31 -3.43 -15.31 4.66
C PRO A 31 -3.45 -13.82 4.99
N GLU A 32 -4.64 -13.28 5.20
CA GLU A 32 -4.89 -11.89 5.60
C GLU A 32 -5.62 -11.82 6.95
N ILE A 33 -5.11 -11.01 7.87
CA ILE A 33 -5.73 -10.68 9.16
C ILE A 33 -5.87 -9.16 9.20
N GLU A 34 -7.11 -8.65 9.29
CA GLU A 34 -7.40 -7.21 9.31
C GLU A 34 -6.76 -6.43 8.13
N GLY A 35 -6.73 -7.05 6.94
CA GLY A 35 -6.16 -6.47 5.73
C GLY A 35 -4.63 -6.42 5.73
N LYS A 36 -3.97 -7.22 6.57
CA LYS A 36 -2.51 -7.42 6.59
C LYS A 36 -2.16 -8.85 6.27
N VAL A 37 -1.13 -9.04 5.44
CA VAL A 37 -0.56 -10.35 5.15
C VAL A 37 0.19 -10.84 6.39
N VAL A 38 -0.30 -11.93 6.98
CA VAL A 38 0.25 -12.52 8.21
C VAL A 38 0.34 -14.02 8.06
N PHE A 39 1.54 -14.52 7.80
CA PHE A 39 1.80 -15.96 7.82
C PHE A 39 2.01 -16.43 9.25
N PHE A 40 1.40 -17.56 9.60
CA PHE A 40 1.46 -18.13 10.93
C PHE A 40 1.70 -19.64 10.87
N LYS A 41 2.54 -20.16 11.76
CA LYS A 41 2.71 -21.60 11.98
C LYS A 41 3.08 -21.89 13.42
N THR A 42 2.45 -22.89 14.01
CA THR A 42 2.89 -23.49 15.27
C THR A 42 3.90 -24.60 14.99
N VAL A 43 5.08 -24.51 15.62
CA VAL A 43 6.13 -25.53 15.57
C VAL A 43 6.17 -26.25 16.92
N PRO A 44 5.66 -27.50 17.02
CA PRO A 44 5.77 -28.28 18.24
C PRO A 44 7.21 -28.78 18.44
N VAL A 45 7.61 -29.02 19.68
CA VAL A 45 8.91 -29.62 20.01
C VAL A 45 8.72 -31.09 20.39
N ASP A 46 9.44 -32.01 19.73
CA ASP A 46 9.26 -33.45 19.92
C ASP A 46 9.65 -33.92 21.33
N ASN A 47 10.69 -33.31 21.89
CA ASN A 47 11.17 -33.61 23.23
C ASN A 47 10.63 -32.58 24.22
N ILE A 48 10.17 -33.05 25.38
CA ILE A 48 9.71 -32.16 26.46
C ILE A 48 10.89 -31.30 26.91
N ILE A 49 10.72 -29.98 26.81
CA ILE A 49 11.70 -28.99 27.20
C ILE A 49 11.03 -27.88 28.02
N SER A 50 11.76 -27.32 28.99
CA SER A 50 11.26 -26.17 29.76
C SER A 50 11.13 -24.96 28.84
N ASP A 51 10.14 -24.09 29.09
CA ASP A 51 9.99 -22.85 28.29
C ASP A 51 11.27 -21.98 28.31
N ALA A 52 12.00 -21.97 29.43
CA ALA A 52 13.24 -21.21 29.57
C ALA A 52 14.38 -21.78 28.72
N ASP A 53 14.51 -23.10 28.64
CA ASP A 53 15.53 -23.73 27.80
C ASP A 53 15.14 -23.70 26.33
N LEU A 54 13.85 -23.88 26.02
CA LEU A 54 13.33 -23.69 24.66
C LEU A 54 13.58 -22.26 24.18
N PHE A 55 13.38 -21.26 25.04
CA PHE A 55 13.70 -19.88 24.72
C PHE A 55 15.16 -19.70 24.33
N LYS A 56 16.10 -20.28 25.09
CA LYS A 56 17.54 -20.21 24.76
C LYS A 56 17.84 -20.86 23.41
N VAL A 57 17.22 -22.01 23.12
CA VAL A 57 17.41 -22.73 21.84
C VAL A 57 16.86 -21.91 20.67
N VAL A 58 15.65 -21.37 20.77
CA VAL A 58 15.03 -20.55 19.72
C VAL A 58 15.80 -19.23 19.55
N ASN A 59 16.26 -18.61 20.64
CA ASN A 59 17.09 -17.41 20.56
C ASN A 59 18.40 -17.68 19.85
N LYS A 60 19.05 -18.80 20.14
CA LYS A 60 20.27 -19.21 19.42
C LYS A 60 20.01 -19.42 17.93
N TRP A 61 18.90 -20.07 17.55
CA TRP A 61 18.51 -20.19 16.15
C TRP A 61 18.32 -18.81 15.49
N ALA A 62 17.62 -17.89 16.18
CA ALA A 62 17.40 -16.54 15.68
C ALA A 62 18.72 -15.79 15.49
N ASP A 63 19.62 -15.85 16.47
CA ASP A 63 20.96 -15.25 16.41
C ASP A 63 21.79 -15.83 15.27
N GLU A 64 21.67 -17.12 14.97
CA GLU A 64 22.39 -17.79 13.88
C GLU A 64 21.84 -17.44 12.50
N ASN A 65 20.51 -17.27 12.37
CA ASN A 65 19.82 -17.10 11.07
C ASN A 65 19.53 -15.64 10.71
N TYR A 66 19.50 -14.72 11.68
CA TYR A 66 19.20 -13.29 11.47
C TYR A 66 20.43 -12.42 11.70
N LYS A 67 21.59 -12.86 11.22
CA LYS A 67 22.80 -12.01 11.14
C LYS A 67 22.75 -11.14 9.90
N SER A 68 23.23 -9.90 10.03
CA SER A 68 23.45 -9.06 8.86
C SER A 68 24.61 -9.62 8.02
N VAL A 69 24.41 -9.67 6.71
CA VAL A 69 25.42 -10.04 5.71
C VAL A 69 25.45 -8.94 4.68
N GLU A 70 26.61 -8.55 4.15
CA GLU A 70 26.83 -7.40 3.23
C GLU A 70 25.59 -6.56 2.87
N ASP A 71 24.77 -7.02 1.92
CA ASP A 71 23.62 -6.27 1.37
C ASP A 71 22.27 -6.49 2.09
N LEU A 72 22.22 -7.32 3.12
CA LEU A 72 21.01 -7.74 3.85
C LEU A 72 21.14 -7.44 5.35
N SER A 73 20.29 -6.55 5.84
CA SER A 73 20.29 -6.02 7.20
C SER A 73 19.38 -6.78 8.16
N SER A 74 19.57 -8.10 8.25
CA SER A 74 18.86 -8.93 9.23
C SER A 74 19.42 -8.75 10.65
N ARG A 75 18.55 -8.73 11.65
CA ARG A 75 18.92 -8.66 13.08
C ARG A 75 17.81 -9.15 14.01
N VAL A 76 18.19 -9.64 15.19
CA VAL A 76 17.29 -9.76 16.33
C VAL A 76 17.04 -8.35 16.90
N LEU A 77 15.77 -7.96 17.04
CA LEU A 77 15.35 -6.66 17.56
C LEU A 77 15.08 -6.70 19.07
N LEU A 78 14.51 -7.82 19.52
CA LEU A 78 14.12 -8.06 20.91
C LEU A 78 14.24 -9.56 21.20
N ALA A 79 14.76 -9.89 22.37
CA ALA A 79 14.67 -11.21 22.96
C ALA A 79 14.32 -11.02 24.44
N ASP A 80 13.07 -11.30 24.81
CA ASP A 80 12.56 -11.11 26.16
C ASP A 80 12.14 -12.46 26.74
N ILE A 81 12.90 -12.93 27.73
CA ILE A 81 12.68 -14.21 28.39
C ILE A 81 11.44 -14.19 29.29
N ASP A 82 11.08 -13.02 29.85
CA ASP A 82 9.97 -12.90 30.79
C ASP A 82 8.63 -13.04 30.07
N SER A 83 8.50 -12.35 28.93
CA SER A 83 7.35 -12.49 28.03
C SER A 83 7.47 -13.63 27.03
N LYS A 84 8.60 -14.36 27.06
CA LYS A 84 8.91 -15.54 26.21
C LYS A 84 8.74 -15.26 24.71
N ASN A 85 9.16 -14.07 24.28
CA ASN A 85 9.06 -13.66 22.89
C ASN A 85 10.39 -13.20 22.30
N ILE A 86 10.53 -13.40 21.00
CA ILE A 86 11.69 -12.97 20.22
C ILE A 86 11.16 -12.30 18.95
N ALA A 87 11.66 -11.11 18.63
CA ALA A 87 11.31 -10.39 17.43
C ALA A 87 12.56 -10.15 16.56
N CYS A 88 12.46 -10.45 15.27
CA CYS A 88 13.55 -10.25 14.31
C CYS A 88 13.09 -9.38 13.14
N GLN A 89 14.03 -8.62 12.60
CA GLN A 89 13.93 -8.01 11.28
C GLN A 89 14.71 -8.91 10.30
N GLY A 90 14.03 -9.41 9.27
CA GLY A 90 14.64 -10.24 8.23
C GLY A 90 14.73 -9.52 6.90
N GLU A 91 15.85 -9.72 6.20
CA GLU A 91 16.00 -9.41 4.79
C GLU A 91 16.54 -10.63 4.03
N MET A 92 15.96 -10.92 2.86
CA MET A 92 16.46 -11.96 1.96
C MET A 92 16.23 -11.59 0.50
N TYR A 93 16.90 -12.26 -0.43
CA TYR A 93 16.64 -12.10 -1.86
C TYR A 93 15.65 -13.16 -2.35
N LEU A 94 14.55 -12.70 -2.96
CA LEU A 94 13.70 -13.54 -3.79
C LEU A 94 14.30 -13.59 -5.19
N VAL A 95 14.83 -14.75 -5.58
CA VAL A 95 15.45 -14.95 -6.91
C VAL A 95 14.40 -15.53 -7.85
N PHE A 96 13.94 -14.74 -8.81
CA PHE A 96 12.92 -15.16 -9.78
C PHE A 96 13.54 -15.86 -11.00
N LYS A 97 14.72 -15.41 -11.42
CA LYS A 97 15.47 -16.01 -12.53
C LYS A 97 16.96 -15.82 -12.31
N LYS A 98 17.73 -16.88 -12.51
CA LYS A 98 19.20 -16.84 -12.50
C LYS A 98 19.75 -17.60 -13.69
N SER A 99 20.57 -16.93 -14.47
CA SER A 99 21.28 -17.47 -15.65
C SER A 99 22.64 -16.78 -15.78
N MET A 100 23.48 -17.19 -16.74
CA MET A 100 24.83 -16.60 -16.90
C MET A 100 24.83 -15.08 -17.12
N LEU A 101 23.79 -14.51 -17.74
CA LEU A 101 23.73 -13.09 -18.12
C LEU A 101 22.62 -12.30 -17.41
N VAL A 102 21.73 -12.98 -16.68
CA VAL A 102 20.55 -12.36 -16.06
C VAL A 102 20.36 -12.88 -14.65
N LEU A 103 20.27 -11.94 -13.70
CA LEU A 103 19.85 -12.17 -12.33
C LEU A 103 18.62 -11.30 -12.03
N ASP A 104 17.44 -11.90 -12.07
CA ASP A 104 16.19 -11.26 -11.68
C ASP A 104 15.91 -11.59 -10.21
N ARG A 105 16.05 -10.59 -9.33
CA ARG A 105 15.79 -10.74 -7.89
C ARG A 105 15.20 -9.48 -7.28
N ALA A 106 14.42 -9.64 -6.23
CA ALA A 106 13.98 -8.56 -5.35
C ALA A 106 14.48 -8.83 -3.92
N LYS A 107 14.80 -7.77 -3.18
CA LYS A 107 14.97 -7.85 -1.73
C LYS A 107 13.59 -7.93 -1.09
N MET A 108 13.36 -8.92 -0.22
CA MET A 108 12.18 -9.02 0.64
C MET A 108 12.60 -8.72 2.08
N SER A 109 11.96 -7.73 2.70
CA SER A 109 12.08 -7.45 4.12
C SER A 109 10.80 -7.83 4.85
N TYR A 110 10.92 -8.29 6.10
CA TYR A 110 9.79 -8.76 6.91
C TYR A 110 10.09 -8.70 8.40
N GLN A 111 9.05 -8.79 9.22
CA GLN A 111 9.15 -8.99 10.66
C GLN A 111 8.82 -10.44 11.00
N LEU A 112 9.67 -11.07 11.80
CA LEU A 112 9.45 -12.37 12.42
C LEU A 112 9.15 -12.16 13.91
N VAL A 113 8.11 -12.81 14.42
CA VAL A 113 7.81 -12.87 15.86
C VAL A 113 7.68 -14.33 16.27
N LEU A 114 8.41 -14.72 17.31
CA LEU A 114 8.45 -16.06 17.87
C LEU A 114 7.91 -15.98 19.29
N ASN A 115 6.83 -16.69 19.58
CA ASN A 115 6.26 -16.79 20.92
C ASN A 115 6.47 -18.21 21.43
N ILE A 116 7.10 -18.35 22.59
CA ILE A 116 7.48 -19.64 23.15
C ILE A 116 6.60 -19.97 24.35
N GLY A 117 6.08 -21.20 24.38
CA GLY A 117 5.36 -21.68 25.55
C GLY A 117 4.64 -22.99 25.30
N GLY A 118 4.58 -23.84 26.32
CA GLY A 118 3.82 -25.09 26.24
C GLY A 118 4.41 -26.08 25.26
N ASN A 119 5.74 -26.22 25.26
CA ASN A 119 6.48 -27.18 24.42
C ASN A 119 6.30 -26.94 22.90
N LYS A 120 6.13 -25.69 22.50
CA LYS A 120 5.98 -25.25 21.12
C LYS A 120 6.51 -23.83 20.93
N CYS A 121 6.71 -23.45 19.68
CA CYS A 121 6.99 -22.09 19.25
C CYS A 121 5.94 -21.65 18.20
N ASP A 122 5.20 -20.59 18.49
CA ASP A 122 4.26 -19.97 17.56
C ASP A 122 5.00 -18.90 16.75
N VAL A 123 5.10 -19.13 15.44
CA VAL A 123 5.88 -18.32 14.50
C VAL A 123 4.95 -17.44 13.67
N THR A 124 5.20 -16.14 13.67
CA THR A 124 4.44 -15.17 12.88
C THR A 124 5.37 -14.37 11.97
N ILE A 125 5.06 -14.30 10.68
CA ILE A 125 5.74 -13.43 9.70
C ILE A 125 4.75 -12.40 9.17
N ARG A 126 5.10 -11.12 9.29
CA ARG A 126 4.24 -9.98 8.91
C ARG A 126 5.05 -8.80 8.38
N ASN A 127 4.35 -7.75 7.93
CA ASN A 127 4.95 -6.51 7.41
C ASN A 127 5.96 -6.80 6.29
N ILE A 128 5.58 -7.69 5.38
CA ILE A 128 6.41 -8.10 4.25
C ILE A 128 6.44 -6.97 3.22
N ARG A 129 7.65 -6.62 2.77
CA ARG A 129 7.87 -5.61 1.73
C ARG A 129 8.91 -6.08 0.72
N TYR A 130 8.82 -5.58 -0.49
CA TYR A 130 9.69 -5.93 -1.60
C TYR A 130 10.35 -4.70 -2.19
N GLN A 131 11.64 -4.77 -2.45
CA GLN A 131 12.41 -3.74 -3.14
C GLN A 131 13.20 -4.36 -4.30
N TYR A 132 12.93 -3.89 -5.52
CA TYR A 132 13.75 -4.24 -6.67
C TYR A 132 15.06 -3.45 -6.67
N PRO A 133 16.18 -4.00 -7.17
CA PRO A 133 17.48 -3.30 -7.23
C PRO A 133 17.40 -1.92 -7.89
N ASP A 134 16.66 -1.83 -9.00
CA ASP A 134 16.50 -0.60 -9.78
C ASP A 134 15.37 0.30 -9.24
N SER A 135 14.71 -0.15 -8.17
CA SER A 135 13.61 0.55 -7.52
C SER A 135 14.10 1.24 -6.25
N LYS A 136 13.88 2.56 -6.19
CA LYS A 136 14.00 3.33 -4.94
C LYS A 136 12.84 3.06 -3.98
N GLU A 137 11.92 2.20 -4.37
CA GLU A 137 10.63 1.99 -3.76
C GLU A 137 10.49 0.58 -3.20
N SER A 138 9.99 0.48 -1.97
CA SER A 138 9.46 -0.77 -1.44
C SER A 138 7.93 -0.84 -1.61
N LEU A 139 7.45 -1.99 -2.08
CA LEU A 139 6.03 -2.34 -2.20
C LEU A 139 5.65 -3.34 -1.11
N SER A 140 4.43 -3.29 -0.61
CA SER A 140 3.97 -4.22 0.43
C SER A 140 3.43 -5.54 -0.14
N ALA A 141 3.37 -6.59 0.67
CA ALA A 141 2.73 -7.85 0.29
C ALA A 141 1.23 -7.69 0.00
N GLU A 142 0.55 -6.80 0.72
CA GLU A 142 -0.85 -6.46 0.54
C GLU A 142 -1.13 -5.86 -0.85
N GLU A 143 -0.16 -5.15 -1.43
CA GLU A 143 -0.27 -4.52 -2.76
C GLU A 143 0.10 -5.46 -3.91
N MET A 144 0.64 -6.65 -3.61
CA MET A 144 1.25 -7.49 -4.64
C MET A 144 0.76 -8.92 -4.63
N ILE A 145 0.77 -9.58 -3.46
CA ILE A 145 0.67 -11.04 -3.41
C ILE A 145 -0.63 -11.56 -2.82
N ILE A 146 -1.56 -10.72 -2.36
CA ILE A 146 -2.88 -11.16 -1.86
C ILE A 146 -3.72 -11.79 -2.95
N ASP A 147 -4.73 -12.58 -2.55
CA ASP A 147 -5.57 -13.33 -3.48
C ASP A 147 -6.24 -12.43 -4.54
N ASP A 148 -6.77 -11.30 -4.09
CA ASP A 148 -7.52 -10.37 -4.95
C ASP A 148 -6.65 -9.67 -6.01
N ILE A 149 -5.33 -9.67 -5.82
CA ILE A 149 -4.36 -9.03 -6.72
C ILE A 149 -3.62 -10.08 -7.57
N ALA A 150 -3.14 -11.13 -6.92
CA ALA A 150 -2.22 -12.09 -7.50
C ALA A 150 -2.92 -13.31 -8.13
N ILE A 151 -4.23 -13.44 -8.00
CA ILE A 151 -5.03 -14.51 -8.60
C ILE A 151 -6.06 -13.92 -9.55
N ASN A 152 -6.34 -14.63 -10.64
CA ASN A 152 -7.41 -14.25 -11.56
C ASN A 152 -8.79 -14.25 -10.87
N LYS A 153 -9.79 -13.62 -11.50
CA LYS A 153 -11.16 -13.55 -10.99
C LYS A 153 -11.82 -14.93 -10.76
N LYS A 154 -11.37 -15.97 -11.47
CA LYS A 154 -11.87 -17.35 -11.34
C LYS A 154 -11.19 -18.12 -10.19
N LYS A 155 -10.28 -17.49 -9.46
CA LYS A 155 -9.47 -18.04 -8.37
C LYS A 155 -8.71 -19.34 -8.71
N ASN A 156 -8.39 -19.55 -9.99
CA ASN A 156 -7.84 -20.83 -10.47
C ASN A 156 -6.50 -20.72 -11.21
N SER A 157 -5.98 -19.51 -11.40
CA SER A 157 -4.64 -19.27 -11.94
C SER A 157 -4.07 -17.98 -11.39
N LEU A 158 -2.75 -17.89 -11.34
CA LEU A 158 -2.03 -16.71 -10.91
C LEU A 158 -2.06 -15.61 -11.99
N ASN A 159 -2.02 -14.37 -11.52
CA ASN A 159 -1.78 -13.19 -12.33
C ASN A 159 -0.30 -13.15 -12.74
N LYS A 160 -0.02 -13.09 -14.04
CA LYS A 160 1.34 -13.08 -14.62
C LYS A 160 2.25 -11.95 -14.12
N TYR A 161 1.70 -10.87 -13.58
CA TYR A 161 2.51 -9.75 -13.11
C TYR A 161 3.09 -10.01 -11.71
N TYR A 162 2.34 -10.68 -10.83
CA TYR A 162 2.71 -10.91 -9.43
C TYR A 162 2.99 -12.38 -9.08
N ASP A 163 2.78 -13.32 -10.01
CA ASP A 163 2.93 -14.75 -9.79
C ASP A 163 4.30 -15.12 -9.20
N LYS A 164 5.39 -14.55 -9.73
CA LYS A 164 6.76 -14.82 -9.28
C LYS A 164 6.99 -14.36 -7.84
N PHE A 165 6.43 -13.22 -7.45
CA PHE A 165 6.51 -12.70 -6.09
C PHE A 165 5.70 -13.56 -5.13
N ARG A 166 4.47 -13.92 -5.51
CA ARG A 166 3.60 -14.76 -4.70
C ARG A 166 4.23 -16.13 -4.45
N ARG A 167 4.69 -16.81 -5.50
CA ARG A 167 5.37 -18.12 -5.39
C ARG A 167 6.60 -18.04 -4.50
N GLN A 168 7.51 -17.12 -4.80
CA GLN A 168 8.77 -17.04 -4.06
C GLN A 168 8.59 -16.59 -2.62
N THR A 169 7.58 -15.76 -2.32
CA THR A 169 7.28 -15.39 -0.93
C THR A 169 6.76 -16.59 -0.16
N ILE A 170 5.80 -17.34 -0.71
CA ILE A 170 5.23 -18.54 -0.07
C ILE A 170 6.33 -19.57 0.19
N ASP A 171 7.14 -19.89 -0.83
CA ASP A 171 8.22 -20.87 -0.70
C ASP A 171 9.30 -20.41 0.30
N SER A 172 9.63 -19.11 0.32
CA SER A 172 10.62 -18.54 1.25
C SER A 172 10.13 -18.52 2.69
N VAL A 173 8.87 -18.14 2.93
CA VAL A 173 8.22 -18.19 4.25
C VAL A 173 8.17 -19.63 4.76
N GLN A 174 7.80 -20.58 3.90
CA GLN A 174 7.79 -21.99 4.24
C GLN A 174 9.19 -22.49 4.62
N SER A 175 10.23 -22.06 3.90
CA SER A 175 11.62 -22.39 4.22
C SER A 175 12.05 -21.88 5.60
N VAL A 176 11.59 -20.69 6.02
CA VAL A 176 11.84 -20.18 7.38
C VAL A 176 11.18 -21.09 8.42
N PHE A 177 9.92 -21.46 8.21
CA PHE A 177 9.21 -22.37 9.11
C PHE A 177 9.88 -23.75 9.23
N GLU A 178 10.33 -24.30 8.11
CA GLU A 178 11.03 -25.58 8.09
C GLU A 178 12.43 -25.49 8.68
N SER A 179 13.12 -24.35 8.55
CA SER A 179 14.42 -24.12 9.19
C SER A 179 14.30 -24.22 10.71
N LEU A 180 13.30 -23.54 11.29
CA LEU A 180 13.07 -23.62 12.74
C LEU A 180 12.63 -25.03 13.17
N ASP A 181 11.71 -25.65 12.43
CA ASP A 181 11.27 -27.03 12.74
C ASP A 181 12.44 -28.01 12.72
N ARG A 182 13.31 -27.94 11.70
CA ARG A 182 14.51 -28.77 11.60
C ARG A 182 15.51 -28.49 12.74
N TYR A 183 15.61 -27.24 13.18
CA TYR A 183 16.50 -26.89 14.28
C TYR A 183 16.01 -27.43 15.62
N LEU A 184 14.70 -27.41 15.87
CA LEU A 184 14.10 -27.87 17.11
C LEU A 184 13.94 -29.40 17.16
N ASN A 185 13.65 -30.03 16.03
CA ASN A 185 13.22 -31.43 15.97
C ASN A 185 14.15 -32.35 15.16
N GLY A 186 15.18 -31.80 14.50
CA GLY A 186 16.02 -32.56 13.58
C GLY A 186 15.38 -32.77 12.21
N THR A 187 16.01 -33.58 11.35
CA THR A 187 15.55 -33.78 9.98
C THR A 187 14.42 -34.81 9.93
N ARG A 188 13.18 -34.37 9.69
CA ARG A 188 12.05 -35.26 9.38
C ARG A 188 11.98 -35.54 7.87
N SER A 189 11.67 -36.77 7.49
CA SER A 189 11.31 -37.13 6.11
C SER A 189 9.95 -36.48 5.78
N VAL A 190 9.93 -35.45 4.95
CA VAL A 190 8.68 -34.75 4.56
C VAL A 190 7.90 -35.62 3.57
N ALA A 191 6.78 -36.20 4.02
CA ALA A 191 5.66 -36.49 3.13
C ALA A 191 4.92 -35.17 2.86
N THR A 192 4.63 -34.88 1.59
CA THR A 192 3.88 -33.72 1.14
C THR A 192 2.50 -33.62 1.82
N SER A 193 2.37 -32.78 2.84
CA SER A 193 1.08 -32.39 3.41
C SER A 193 0.74 -30.97 2.97
N GLY A 194 -0.30 -30.84 2.14
CA GLY A 194 -0.86 -29.58 1.70
C GLY A 194 -1.63 -28.82 2.79
N ALA A 195 -2.07 -27.63 2.38
CA ALA A 195 -2.90 -26.67 3.07
C ALA A 195 -2.28 -25.97 4.30
N VAL A 196 -2.02 -24.67 4.12
CA VAL A 196 -1.96 -23.70 5.22
C VAL A 196 -3.33 -23.76 5.91
N ALA A 197 -3.38 -24.22 7.16
CA ALA A 197 -4.64 -24.32 7.89
C ALA A 197 -5.23 -22.91 8.09
N ALA A 198 -6.49 -22.74 7.68
CA ALA A 198 -7.26 -21.55 7.99
C ALA A 198 -7.38 -21.40 9.51
N VAL A 199 -6.94 -20.27 10.06
CA VAL A 199 -7.17 -19.94 11.47
C VAL A 199 -8.63 -19.56 11.62
N THR A 200 -9.45 -20.48 12.12
CA THR A 200 -10.70 -20.12 12.78
C THR A 200 -10.37 -19.44 14.09
N ALA A 201 -10.83 -18.20 14.26
CA ALA A 201 -10.71 -17.45 15.50
C ALA A 201 -11.32 -18.24 16.68
N GLN A 202 -10.51 -18.57 17.68
CA GLN A 202 -10.97 -18.84 19.04
C GLN A 202 -10.51 -17.71 19.97
N PRO A 203 -11.29 -17.34 21.00
CA PRO A 203 -11.04 -16.15 21.81
C PRO A 203 -9.89 -16.38 22.78
N GLN A 204 -8.95 -15.43 22.84
CA GLN A 204 -7.95 -15.36 23.92
C GLN A 204 -8.61 -14.94 25.24
N PRO A 205 -8.27 -15.56 26.40
CA PRO A 205 -8.69 -15.07 27.71
C PRO A 205 -7.99 -13.75 28.04
N ALA A 206 -8.75 -12.76 28.46
CA ALA A 206 -8.25 -11.46 28.91
C ALA A 206 -7.45 -11.59 30.22
N ILE A 207 -6.19 -11.16 30.22
CA ILE A 207 -5.44 -10.88 31.44
C ILE A 207 -5.62 -9.39 31.75
N GLN A 208 -6.36 -9.08 32.82
CA GLN A 208 -6.52 -7.73 33.34
C GLN A 208 -5.24 -7.28 34.07
N PRO A 209 -4.69 -6.08 33.80
CA PRO A 209 -3.70 -5.47 34.67
C PRO A 209 -4.39 -4.79 35.87
N THR A 210 -4.09 -5.25 37.08
CA THR A 210 -4.47 -4.58 38.33
C THR A 210 -3.71 -3.26 38.49
N ARG A 211 -4.44 -2.14 38.53
CA ARG A 211 -3.93 -0.80 38.87
C ARG A 211 -4.11 -0.53 40.38
N PRO A 212 -3.12 0.03 41.09
CA PRO A 212 -3.26 0.41 42.50
C PRO A 212 -4.19 1.63 42.67
N GLN A 213 -4.94 1.65 43.78
CA GLN A 213 -5.95 2.68 44.07
C GLN A 213 -5.35 4.08 44.35
N PRO A 214 -5.95 5.16 43.84
CA PRO A 214 -5.61 6.53 44.24
C PRO A 214 -6.43 7.02 45.44
N VAL A 215 -5.78 7.81 46.29
CA VAL A 215 -6.31 8.50 47.48
C VAL A 215 -7.32 9.61 47.10
N GLU A 216 -8.36 9.75 47.92
CA GLU A 216 -9.49 10.66 47.81
C GLU A 216 -9.13 12.13 48.06
N VAL A 217 -9.59 13.04 47.19
CA VAL A 217 -9.69 14.49 47.45
C VAL A 217 -11.04 15.00 46.92
N ALA A 218 -11.72 15.81 47.75
CA ALA A 218 -13.12 16.24 47.67
C ALA A 218 -13.49 17.21 46.52
N PRO A 219 -14.79 17.42 46.21
CA PRO A 219 -15.28 17.92 44.91
C PRO A 219 -15.56 19.43 44.83
N ILE A 220 -15.58 19.97 43.61
CA ILE A 220 -16.10 21.32 43.25
C ILE A 220 -17.27 21.14 42.26
N PRO A 221 -18.38 21.92 42.34
CA PRO A 221 -19.68 21.56 41.78
C PRO A 221 -19.92 22.00 40.32
N ALA A 222 -20.76 21.23 39.63
CA ALA A 222 -21.45 21.55 38.36
C ALA A 222 -22.66 22.50 38.62
N PRO A 223 -23.36 23.15 37.64
CA PRO A 223 -23.71 22.69 36.27
C PRO A 223 -23.56 23.81 35.19
N VAL A 224 -23.71 23.56 33.88
CA VAL A 224 -24.99 23.50 33.15
C VAL A 224 -24.88 22.52 31.98
N THR A 225 -25.87 21.63 31.89
CA THR A 225 -26.09 20.68 30.80
C THR A 225 -26.96 21.36 29.73
N GLU A 226 -26.45 21.51 28.51
CA GLU A 226 -27.29 21.70 27.33
C GLU A 226 -27.25 20.42 26.51
N GLN A 227 -28.42 19.80 26.33
CA GLN A 227 -28.59 18.61 25.51
C GLN A 227 -28.41 18.98 24.04
N ALA A 228 -27.45 18.34 23.36
CA ALA A 228 -27.49 18.17 21.92
C ALA A 228 -27.70 16.68 21.61
N THR A 229 -28.86 16.40 21.03
CA THR A 229 -29.29 15.15 20.41
C THR A 229 -28.23 14.59 19.45
N PRO A 230 -28.07 13.25 19.34
CA PRO A 230 -27.19 12.67 18.34
C PRO A 230 -27.80 12.87 16.95
N SER A 231 -27.21 13.78 16.18
CA SER A 231 -27.46 13.86 14.74
C SER A 231 -26.85 12.64 14.07
N ASN A 232 -27.71 11.68 13.71
CA ASN A 232 -27.42 10.69 12.67
C ASN A 232 -27.10 11.45 11.37
N ILE A 233 -25.82 11.60 11.02
CA ILE A 233 -25.43 11.93 9.65
C ILE A 233 -25.30 10.60 8.91
N GLY A 234 -26.36 10.24 8.18
CA GLY A 234 -26.26 9.25 7.12
C GLY A 234 -25.22 9.74 6.11
N VAL A 235 -24.17 8.96 5.90
CA VAL A 235 -23.25 9.17 4.79
C VAL A 235 -24.06 8.88 3.52
N GLU A 236 -24.54 9.94 2.85
CA GLU A 236 -25.00 9.81 1.47
C GLU A 236 -23.84 9.26 0.64
N VAL A 237 -23.97 8.00 0.21
CA VAL A 237 -23.06 7.40 -0.77
C VAL A 237 -23.35 8.10 -2.08
N SER A 238 -22.63 9.20 -2.34
CA SER A 238 -22.65 9.84 -3.64
C SER A 238 -22.07 8.88 -4.67
N THR A 239 -22.72 8.75 -5.82
CA THR A 239 -22.33 7.79 -6.86
C THR A 239 -21.71 8.51 -8.04
N LEU A 240 -20.48 8.15 -8.42
CA LEU A 240 -19.82 8.61 -9.64
C LEU A 240 -19.69 7.43 -10.61
N SER A 241 -20.28 7.53 -11.80
CA SER A 241 -20.29 6.43 -12.78
C SER A 241 -18.88 5.99 -13.15
N GLY A 242 -18.58 4.69 -12.96
CA GLY A 242 -17.27 4.11 -13.23
C GLY A 242 -16.23 4.29 -12.13
N TYR A 243 -16.60 4.83 -10.97
CA TYR A 243 -15.72 5.00 -9.81
C TYR A 243 -16.36 4.45 -8.54
N LYS A 244 -15.52 3.95 -7.64
CA LYS A 244 -15.85 3.62 -6.25
C LYS A 244 -15.42 4.77 -5.35
N GLN A 245 -16.33 5.23 -4.49
CA GLN A 245 -15.99 6.13 -3.38
C GLN A 245 -15.21 5.34 -2.33
N VAL A 246 -14.10 5.88 -1.83
CA VAL A 246 -13.35 5.30 -0.72
C VAL A 246 -13.09 6.36 0.37
N SER A 247 -12.89 5.89 1.60
CA SER A 247 -12.48 6.77 2.70
C SER A 247 -11.04 7.25 2.51
N ALA A 248 -10.72 8.46 2.96
CA ALA A 248 -9.40 9.06 2.81
C ALA A 248 -8.28 8.23 3.50
N ASP A 249 -8.58 7.53 4.59
CA ASP A 249 -7.63 6.63 5.26
C ASP A 249 -7.33 5.34 4.46
N LYS A 250 -8.07 5.11 3.36
CA LYS A 250 -7.92 3.96 2.45
C LYS A 250 -7.28 4.33 1.11
N ILE A 251 -6.71 5.55 0.98
CA ILE A 251 -5.93 5.92 -0.21
C ILE A 251 -4.76 4.94 -0.37
N PRO A 252 -4.61 4.27 -1.52
CA PRO A 252 -3.54 3.30 -1.75
C PRO A 252 -2.18 3.99 -1.95
N GLY A 253 -1.08 3.32 -1.60
CA GLY A 253 0.28 3.70 -1.98
C GLY A 253 0.92 4.85 -1.17
N ASN A 254 2.06 5.34 -1.66
CA ASN A 254 2.81 6.44 -1.07
C ASN A 254 2.60 7.73 -1.88
N TYR A 255 2.08 8.76 -1.21
CA TYR A 255 1.66 10.00 -1.85
C TYR A 255 2.77 10.76 -2.59
N ILE A 256 4.02 10.69 -2.10
CA ILE A 256 5.16 11.37 -2.74
C ILE A 256 5.38 10.84 -4.16
N LYS A 257 5.07 9.56 -4.40
CA LYS A 257 5.28 8.89 -5.69
C LYS A 257 4.04 8.91 -6.57
N LEU A 258 2.87 8.96 -5.93
CA LEU A 258 1.60 9.27 -6.58
C LEU A 258 1.65 10.65 -7.23
N LEU A 259 2.21 11.63 -6.51
CA LEU A 259 2.41 12.98 -7.02
C LEU A 259 3.61 13.01 -7.99
N ASN A 260 3.35 12.60 -9.23
CA ASN A 260 4.33 12.51 -10.31
C ASN A 260 3.91 13.36 -11.52
N ASP A 261 4.64 13.23 -12.64
CA ASP A 261 4.38 13.93 -13.91
C ASP A 261 2.98 13.68 -14.50
N TRP A 262 2.23 12.70 -13.98
CA TRP A 262 0.88 12.30 -14.40
C TRP A 262 -0.21 12.76 -13.41
N THR A 263 0.00 13.90 -12.75
CA THR A 263 -0.98 14.48 -11.80
C THR A 263 -1.52 15.81 -12.31
N LEU A 264 -2.83 16.00 -12.22
CA LEU A 264 -3.49 17.26 -12.54
C LEU A 264 -4.20 17.86 -11.32
N ILE A 265 -4.06 19.17 -11.18
CA ILE A 265 -4.90 20.00 -10.32
C ILE A 265 -5.92 20.72 -11.21
N THR A 266 -7.20 20.62 -10.85
CA THR A 266 -8.29 21.33 -11.53
C THR A 266 -9.01 22.21 -10.52
N SER A 267 -9.26 23.46 -10.88
CA SER A 267 -9.98 24.40 -10.01
C SER A 267 -10.73 25.45 -10.78
N GLY A 268 -11.60 26.15 -10.06
CA GLY A 268 -12.40 27.24 -10.59
C GLY A 268 -13.88 27.05 -10.32
N THR A 269 -14.69 27.85 -11.00
CA THR A 269 -16.15 27.79 -10.93
C THR A 269 -16.71 27.05 -12.14
N ALA A 270 -18.02 26.88 -12.19
CA ALA A 270 -18.71 26.32 -13.37
C ALA A 270 -18.35 27.06 -14.67
N ASP A 271 -18.22 28.39 -14.60
CA ASP A 271 -17.96 29.25 -15.77
C ASP A 271 -16.47 29.44 -16.08
N GLN A 272 -15.59 29.21 -15.10
CA GLN A 272 -14.16 29.47 -15.23
C GLN A 272 -13.37 28.36 -14.55
N THR A 273 -13.27 27.20 -15.22
CA THR A 273 -12.43 26.07 -14.80
C THR A 273 -11.08 26.13 -15.51
N ASN A 274 -10.00 25.82 -14.79
CA ASN A 274 -8.67 25.64 -15.37
C ASN A 274 -7.98 24.41 -14.77
N VAL A 275 -7.05 23.85 -15.55
CA VAL A 275 -6.28 22.65 -15.19
C VAL A 275 -4.78 22.92 -15.34
N MET A 276 -3.98 22.32 -14.46
CA MET A 276 -2.53 22.34 -14.55
C MET A 276 -1.91 21.04 -14.06
N THR A 277 -0.67 20.79 -14.47
CA THR A 277 0.13 19.73 -13.87
C THR A 277 0.51 20.05 -12.44
N ALA A 278 0.51 19.03 -11.60
CA ALA A 278 0.91 19.09 -10.22
C ALA A 278 2.11 18.18 -10.00
N SER A 279 3.13 18.69 -9.32
CA SER A 279 4.26 17.88 -8.87
C SER A 279 4.68 18.21 -7.44
N TRP A 280 4.11 19.26 -6.82
CA TRP A 280 4.43 19.72 -5.47
C TRP A 280 3.18 19.77 -4.60
N GLY A 281 3.19 19.01 -3.51
CA GLY A 281 2.03 18.83 -2.63
C GLY A 281 2.17 17.64 -1.69
N GLY A 282 1.11 17.35 -0.96
CA GLY A 282 1.06 16.27 0.02
C GLY A 282 -0.37 15.92 0.43
N ILE A 283 -0.51 14.87 1.22
CA ILE A 283 -1.69 14.59 2.03
C ILE A 283 -1.28 14.45 3.49
N GLY A 284 -2.23 14.66 4.40
CA GLY A 284 -2.02 14.47 5.82
C GLY A 284 -3.26 14.76 6.63
N MET A 285 -3.06 15.06 7.91
CA MET A 285 -4.11 15.51 8.82
C MET A 285 -3.87 16.98 9.17
N PHE A 286 -4.88 17.82 9.04
CA PHE A 286 -4.83 19.22 9.45
C PHE A 286 -6.14 19.59 10.14
N TRP A 287 -6.04 20.09 11.39
CA TRP A 287 -7.19 20.29 12.28
C TRP A 287 -8.13 19.07 12.32
N GLU A 288 -7.53 17.91 12.56
CA GLU A 288 -8.24 16.62 12.70
C GLU A 288 -9.02 16.18 11.44
N LYS A 289 -8.81 16.85 10.30
CA LYS A 289 -9.40 16.51 9.01
C LYS A 289 -8.36 15.93 8.05
N PRO A 290 -8.70 14.92 7.23
CA PRO A 290 -7.84 14.50 6.14
C PRO A 290 -7.75 15.64 5.11
N VAL A 291 -6.54 16.02 4.74
CA VAL A 291 -6.29 17.12 3.81
C VAL A 291 -5.37 16.70 2.68
N ALA A 292 -5.54 17.34 1.53
CA ALA A 292 -4.53 17.43 0.50
C ALA A 292 -4.04 18.87 0.42
N PHE A 293 -2.74 19.07 0.22
CA PHE A 293 -2.18 20.40 0.02
C PHE A 293 -1.33 20.45 -1.24
N CYS A 294 -1.30 21.61 -1.88
CA CYS A 294 -0.57 21.84 -3.12
C CYS A 294 0.05 23.23 -3.15
N PHE A 295 1.09 23.37 -3.98
CA PHE A 295 1.85 24.61 -4.11
C PHE A 295 1.78 25.12 -5.54
N LEU A 296 1.31 26.36 -5.71
CA LEU A 296 1.21 26.99 -7.02
C LEU A 296 2.17 28.18 -7.09
N ASN A 297 2.95 28.25 -8.16
CA ASN A 297 3.74 29.45 -8.42
C ASN A 297 2.80 30.63 -8.71
N PRO A 298 3.02 31.82 -8.14
CA PRO A 298 2.12 32.98 -8.25
C PRO A 298 1.91 33.45 -9.68
N THR A 299 2.83 33.14 -10.59
CA THR A 299 2.70 33.48 -12.02
C THR A 299 1.69 32.60 -12.78
N ARG A 300 1.28 31.46 -12.21
CA ARG A 300 0.35 30.53 -12.86
C ARG A 300 -1.06 31.07 -12.81
N TYR A 301 -1.74 31.07 -13.96
CA TYR A 301 -3.16 31.46 -14.06
C TYR A 301 -4.07 30.68 -13.08
N SER A 302 -3.72 29.43 -12.77
CA SER A 302 -4.43 28.58 -11.82
C SER A 302 -4.56 29.15 -10.41
N VAL A 303 -3.73 30.12 -10.01
CA VAL A 303 -3.89 30.83 -8.73
C VAL A 303 -5.21 31.61 -8.71
N GLN A 304 -5.59 32.21 -9.83
CA GLN A 304 -6.86 32.96 -9.94
C GLN A 304 -8.08 32.03 -9.82
N THR A 305 -8.03 30.86 -10.47
CA THR A 305 -9.12 29.88 -10.39
C THR A 305 -9.16 29.20 -9.02
N MET A 306 -8.00 28.96 -8.39
CA MET A 306 -7.95 28.47 -7.02
C MET A 306 -8.49 29.46 -6.00
N ASP A 307 -8.16 30.73 -6.12
CA ASP A 307 -8.61 31.73 -5.15
C ASP A 307 -10.14 31.91 -5.20
N LYS A 308 -10.74 31.83 -6.40
CA LYS A 308 -12.19 31.96 -6.60
C LYS A 308 -12.98 30.68 -6.27
N GLY A 309 -12.43 29.49 -6.54
CA GLY A 309 -13.16 28.23 -6.36
C GLY A 309 -13.25 27.79 -4.89
N GLU A 310 -14.40 27.27 -4.44
CA GLU A 310 -14.54 26.66 -3.12
C GLU A 310 -13.89 25.26 -3.07
N TYR A 311 -13.97 24.52 -4.19
CA TYR A 311 -13.43 23.18 -4.32
C TYR A 311 -12.35 23.13 -5.40
N TYR A 312 -11.44 22.17 -5.23
CA TYR A 312 -10.51 21.76 -6.27
C TYR A 312 -10.34 20.25 -6.30
N THR A 313 -9.81 19.74 -7.40
CA THR A 313 -9.48 18.33 -7.53
C THR A 313 -7.99 18.11 -7.71
N ILE A 314 -7.49 17.01 -7.14
CA ILE A 314 -6.19 16.43 -7.50
C ILE A 314 -6.49 15.07 -8.13
N SER A 315 -6.08 14.87 -9.38
CA SER A 315 -6.41 13.68 -10.15
C SER A 315 -5.17 13.02 -10.72
N PHE A 316 -5.16 11.69 -10.72
CA PHE A 316 -4.01 10.85 -11.06
C PHE A 316 -4.30 10.05 -12.32
N TYR A 317 -3.33 10.01 -13.24
CA TYR A 317 -3.45 9.39 -14.55
C TYR A 317 -2.38 8.32 -14.73
N THR A 318 -2.67 7.34 -15.59
CA THR A 318 -1.67 6.38 -16.05
C THR A 318 -0.81 7.00 -17.15
N GLU A 319 0.36 6.40 -17.43
CA GLU A 319 1.24 6.86 -18.51
C GLU A 319 0.55 6.98 -19.89
N ALA A 320 -0.52 6.21 -20.13
CA ALA A 320 -1.33 6.31 -21.35
C ALA A 320 -1.84 7.73 -21.68
N TYR A 321 -1.98 8.59 -20.67
CA TYR A 321 -2.46 9.97 -20.83
C TYR A 321 -1.34 11.02 -20.69
N LYS A 322 -0.07 10.60 -20.78
CA LYS A 322 1.08 11.48 -20.58
C LYS A 322 1.08 12.73 -21.44
N ASP A 323 0.65 12.63 -22.69
CA ASP A 323 0.69 13.75 -23.62
C ASP A 323 -0.36 14.80 -23.27
N ALA A 324 -1.56 14.36 -22.87
CA ALA A 324 -2.62 15.24 -22.39
C ALA A 324 -2.20 15.97 -21.11
N VAL A 325 -1.61 15.24 -20.15
CA VAL A 325 -1.11 15.82 -18.90
C VAL A 325 0.02 16.82 -19.16
N LYS A 326 1.01 16.45 -19.99
CA LYS A 326 2.09 17.37 -20.39
C LYS A 326 1.58 18.62 -21.09
N TYR A 327 0.59 18.48 -21.96
CA TYR A 327 -0.06 19.61 -22.60
C TYR A 327 -0.67 20.57 -21.57
N CYS A 328 -1.41 20.05 -20.60
CA CYS A 328 -1.98 20.88 -19.53
C CYS A 328 -0.92 21.67 -18.73
N GLY A 329 0.31 21.16 -18.63
CA GLY A 329 1.45 21.83 -17.99
C GLY A 329 2.22 22.83 -18.86
N SER A 330 2.22 22.64 -20.19
CA SER A 330 3.03 23.42 -21.13
C SER A 330 2.34 24.68 -21.66
N VAL A 331 1.01 24.69 -21.73
CA VAL A 331 0.23 25.87 -22.16
C VAL A 331 -0.39 26.63 -20.98
N SER A 332 -0.69 27.92 -21.17
CA SER A 332 -1.35 28.76 -20.15
C SER A 332 -2.86 28.80 -20.36
N GLY A 333 -3.63 28.68 -19.27
CA GLY A 333 -5.10 28.72 -19.32
C GLY A 333 -5.67 30.13 -19.45
N ARG A 334 -4.80 31.15 -19.46
CA ARG A 334 -5.22 32.56 -19.56
C ARG A 334 -5.90 32.86 -20.91
N ASN A 335 -5.37 32.27 -21.99
CA ASN A 335 -5.78 32.56 -23.37
C ASN A 335 -6.15 31.28 -24.14
N THR A 336 -6.19 30.12 -23.48
CA THR A 336 -6.37 28.82 -24.13
C THR A 336 -7.29 27.95 -23.30
N ASP A 337 -8.29 27.38 -23.96
CA ASP A 337 -9.11 26.31 -23.37
C ASP A 337 -8.28 25.02 -23.33
N LYS A 338 -7.64 24.79 -22.19
CA LYS A 338 -6.79 23.62 -21.98
C LYS A 338 -7.57 22.31 -21.94
N ILE A 339 -8.84 22.35 -21.51
CA ILE A 339 -9.67 21.15 -21.39
C ILE A 339 -9.96 20.63 -22.79
N LYS A 340 -10.40 21.53 -23.69
CA LYS A 340 -10.59 21.20 -25.09
C LYS A 340 -9.29 20.79 -25.77
N GLY A 341 -8.19 21.50 -25.50
CA GLY A 341 -6.88 21.23 -26.12
C GLY A 341 -6.21 19.93 -25.67
N SER A 342 -6.48 19.45 -24.45
CA SER A 342 -5.90 18.21 -23.93
C SER A 342 -6.62 16.95 -24.42
N GLY A 343 -7.86 17.08 -24.87
CA GLY A 343 -8.72 15.95 -25.24
C GLY A 343 -9.23 15.13 -24.05
N LEU A 344 -9.05 15.62 -22.82
CA LEU A 344 -9.59 14.98 -21.61
C LEU A 344 -11.09 15.22 -21.50
N THR A 345 -11.83 14.22 -21.02
CA THR A 345 -13.29 14.28 -20.94
C THR A 345 -13.72 14.81 -19.58
N PRO A 346 -14.24 16.05 -19.47
CA PRO A 346 -14.60 16.63 -18.18
C PRO A 346 -15.81 15.91 -17.56
N ILE A 347 -15.72 15.65 -16.25
CA ILE A 347 -16.81 15.10 -15.44
C ILE A 347 -17.07 16.02 -14.24
N LYS A 348 -18.33 16.05 -13.79
CA LYS A 348 -18.74 16.78 -12.57
C LYS A 348 -18.81 15.83 -11.40
N LEU A 349 -18.18 16.24 -10.30
CA LEU A 349 -18.20 15.54 -9.03
C LEU A 349 -19.35 16.05 -8.14
N PRO A 350 -19.69 15.36 -7.04
CA PRO A 350 -20.78 15.78 -6.15
C PRO A 350 -20.67 17.21 -5.59
N SER A 351 -19.46 17.75 -5.37
CA SER A 351 -19.27 19.16 -4.97
C SER A 351 -19.49 20.18 -6.08
N GLY A 352 -19.71 19.73 -7.33
CA GLY A 352 -19.72 20.57 -8.53
C GLY A 352 -18.32 20.82 -9.13
N ALA A 353 -17.26 20.37 -8.46
CA ALA A 353 -15.89 20.44 -8.98
C ALA A 353 -15.73 19.63 -10.28
N THR A 354 -14.81 20.08 -11.13
CA THR A 354 -14.47 19.40 -12.38
C THR A 354 -13.29 18.45 -12.17
N ALA A 355 -13.42 17.23 -12.68
CA ALA A 355 -12.33 16.29 -12.89
C ALA A 355 -12.40 15.73 -14.32
N PHE A 356 -11.60 14.71 -14.64
CA PHE A 356 -11.62 14.10 -15.97
C PHE A 356 -11.80 12.59 -15.87
N SER A 357 -12.61 12.04 -16.77
CA SER A 357 -13.01 10.63 -16.76
C SER A 357 -11.83 9.68 -16.93
N GLU A 358 -10.69 10.14 -17.45
CA GLU A 358 -9.49 9.37 -17.70
C GLU A 358 -8.69 9.10 -16.42
N ALA A 359 -8.93 9.88 -15.35
CA ALA A 359 -8.24 9.71 -14.07
C ALA A 359 -8.57 8.34 -13.46
N TRP A 360 -7.57 7.63 -12.95
CA TRP A 360 -7.81 6.39 -12.20
C TRP A 360 -8.10 6.66 -10.73
N MET A 361 -7.67 7.82 -10.21
CA MET A 361 -8.00 8.29 -8.87
C MET A 361 -8.22 9.81 -8.85
N ILE A 362 -9.19 10.28 -8.05
CA ILE A 362 -9.54 11.69 -7.91
C ILE A 362 -9.78 12.01 -6.43
N PHE A 363 -9.11 13.05 -5.93
CA PHE A 363 -9.42 13.68 -4.66
C PHE A 363 -10.27 14.91 -4.92
N GLU A 364 -11.36 15.01 -4.19
CA GLU A 364 -12.23 16.18 -4.17
C GLU A 364 -12.00 16.93 -2.87
N CYS A 365 -11.48 18.15 -2.98
CA CYS A 365 -10.96 18.90 -1.85
C CYS A 365 -11.76 20.18 -1.64
N LYS A 366 -12.31 20.37 -0.44
CA LYS A 366 -12.89 21.66 -0.01
C LYS A 366 -11.77 22.56 0.49
N LYS A 367 -11.54 23.71 -0.16
CA LYS A 367 -10.45 24.62 0.19
C LYS A 367 -10.64 25.17 1.61
N MET A 368 -9.62 25.01 2.46
CA MET A 368 -9.58 25.50 3.84
C MET A 368 -8.63 26.68 3.99
N VAL A 369 -7.46 26.63 3.33
CA VAL A 369 -6.39 27.62 3.45
C VAL A 369 -5.87 27.97 2.07
N GLY A 370 -5.60 29.26 1.86
CA GLY A 370 -4.82 29.76 0.73
C GLY A 370 -3.81 30.79 1.23
N GLN A 371 -2.57 30.37 1.46
CA GLN A 371 -1.54 31.18 2.10
C GLN A 371 -0.34 31.37 1.19
N GLN A 372 0.02 32.63 0.94
CA GLN A 372 1.27 32.96 0.25
C GLN A 372 2.45 32.64 1.17
N LEU A 373 3.41 31.83 0.73
CA LEU A 373 4.63 31.59 1.50
C LEU A 373 5.43 32.89 1.57
N SER A 374 5.85 33.27 2.77
CA SER A 374 6.70 34.45 2.99
C SER A 374 8.18 34.06 2.86
N PRO A 375 9.04 34.97 2.36
CA PRO A 375 10.47 34.72 2.28
C PRO A 375 11.09 34.33 3.64
N GLU A 376 10.62 34.96 4.72
CA GLU A 376 11.13 34.75 6.09
C GLU A 376 10.76 33.36 6.64
N GLY A 377 9.68 32.76 6.13
CA GLY A 377 9.25 31.41 6.51
C GLY A 377 10.03 30.30 5.80
N VAL A 378 10.86 30.62 4.81
CA VAL A 378 11.63 29.63 4.04
C VAL A 378 13.07 29.56 4.54
N VAL A 379 13.35 28.55 5.36
CA VAL A 379 14.68 28.35 5.98
C VAL A 379 15.67 27.71 5.01
N ALA A 380 15.21 26.83 4.12
CA ALA A 380 16.05 26.12 3.16
C ALA A 380 15.81 26.62 1.74
N LYS A 381 16.90 26.92 1.02
CA LYS A 381 16.81 27.26 -0.41
C LYS A 381 16.54 25.99 -1.24
N PRO A 382 15.85 26.12 -2.39
CA PRO A 382 15.68 25.00 -3.32
C PRO A 382 17.02 24.38 -3.70
N THR A 383 17.08 23.06 -3.77
CA THR A 383 18.29 22.29 -4.10
C THR A 383 18.76 22.49 -5.54
N SER A 384 17.87 22.91 -6.44
CA SER A 384 18.16 23.23 -7.83
C SER A 384 17.07 24.14 -8.42
N GLY A 385 17.45 25.05 -9.32
CA GLY A 385 16.53 25.90 -10.08
C GLY A 385 16.12 27.19 -9.37
N ASP A 386 15.65 28.15 -10.16
CA ASP A 386 15.23 29.49 -9.69
C ASP A 386 13.71 29.53 -9.44
N TRP A 387 13.22 28.61 -8.60
CA TRP A 387 11.78 28.41 -8.35
C TRP A 387 11.10 29.57 -7.61
N THR A 388 11.89 30.48 -7.04
CA THR A 388 11.44 31.64 -6.28
C THR A 388 11.64 32.96 -7.03
N LYS A 389 12.20 32.93 -8.25
CA LYS A 389 12.53 34.14 -9.05
C LYS A 389 11.39 35.15 -9.16
N ASN A 390 10.18 34.63 -9.36
CA ASN A 390 8.99 35.42 -9.63
C ASN A 390 8.00 35.40 -8.45
N GLY A 391 8.52 35.25 -7.24
CA GLY A 391 7.75 35.11 -6.02
C GLY A 391 7.71 33.67 -5.51
N TYR A 392 7.56 33.54 -4.19
CA TYR A 392 7.38 32.26 -3.53
C TYR A 392 6.03 31.63 -3.90
N HIS A 393 5.92 30.32 -3.76
CA HIS A 393 4.67 29.61 -4.10
C HIS A 393 3.57 29.96 -3.09
N LYS A 394 2.32 29.95 -3.54
CA LYS A 394 1.14 29.99 -2.68
C LYS A 394 0.73 28.56 -2.33
N MET A 395 0.60 28.29 -1.04
CA MET A 395 0.16 27.01 -0.50
C MET A 395 -1.36 27.01 -0.39
N TYR A 396 -1.98 25.93 -0.85
CA TYR A 396 -3.40 25.65 -0.63
C TYR A 396 -3.53 24.37 0.18
N ILE A 397 -4.41 24.38 1.18
CA ILE A 397 -4.80 23.20 1.96
C ILE A 397 -6.30 23.03 1.79
N GLY A 398 -6.75 21.82 1.48
CA GLY A 398 -8.16 21.50 1.37
C GLY A 398 -8.49 20.17 2.02
N GLU A 399 -9.62 20.14 2.72
CA GLU A 399 -10.21 18.93 3.29
C GLU A 399 -10.60 17.98 2.18
N ILE A 400 -10.11 16.75 2.24
CA ILE A 400 -10.52 15.68 1.32
C ILE A 400 -11.94 15.27 1.71
N VAL A 401 -12.93 15.72 0.95
CA VAL A 401 -14.34 15.40 1.18
C VAL A 401 -14.74 14.11 0.48
N ASN A 402 -14.14 13.79 -0.66
CA ASN A 402 -14.34 12.52 -1.36
C ASN A 402 -13.04 12.02 -2.02
N VAL A 403 -12.92 10.70 -2.09
CA VAL A 403 -11.90 10.01 -2.90
C VAL A 403 -12.59 9.03 -3.84
N TRP A 404 -12.28 9.12 -5.13
CA TRP A 404 -12.84 8.29 -6.19
C TRP A 404 -11.74 7.44 -6.81
N ILE A 405 -11.93 6.13 -6.92
CA ILE A 405 -10.97 5.19 -7.53
C ILE A 405 -11.70 4.29 -8.53
N LYS A 406 -11.10 4.05 -9.70
CA LYS A 406 -11.64 3.13 -10.72
C LYS A 406 -11.44 1.65 -10.39
#